data_AF-A0A1H0GH28-F1
#
_entry.id   AF-A0A1H0GH28-F1
#
_cell.length_a   1.000
_cell.length_b   1.000
_cell.length_c   1.000
_cell.angle_alpha   90.00
_cell.angle_beta   90.00
_cell.angle_gamma   90.00
#
_symmetry.space_group_name_H-M   'P 1'
#
loop_
_entity.id
_entity.type
_entity.pdbx_description
1 polymer ?
#
loop_
_entity_poly.entity_id
_entity_poly.type
_entity_poly.pdbx_seq_one_letter_code
_entity_poly.pdbx_strand_id
1 'polypeptide(L)'
;MTEMEHYYEMAVNENEAGGKFAIGFVLQEPSANQQVIIKDENNRVVQHGATDEFGYFQLALPKTVKEVTLEIRSLQQSAIV
;
A
#
# COMPACT_ATOMS: atom_id res chain seq x y z
N MET A 1 11.95 -6.89 23.01
CA MET A 1 11.97 -6.28 21.67
C MET A 1 10.79 -6.86 20.95
N THR A 2 9.64 -6.19 21.02
CA THR A 2 8.42 -6.67 20.37
C THR A 2 8.57 -6.29 18.90
N GLU A 3 8.84 -7.27 18.04
CA GLU A 3 8.57 -7.13 16.61
C GLU A 3 7.10 -6.69 16.53
N MET A 4 6.87 -5.40 16.23
CA MET A 4 5.55 -4.98 15.79
C MET A 4 5.37 -5.67 14.45
N GLU A 5 4.73 -6.84 14.47
CA GLU A 5 4.20 -7.45 13.27
C GLU A 5 3.34 -6.39 12.60
N HIS A 6 3.82 -5.87 11.46
CA HIS A 6 3.12 -4.83 10.73
C HIS A 6 1.91 -5.53 10.08
N TYR A 7 0.77 -5.51 10.78
CA TYR A 7 -0.47 -6.08 10.28
C TYR A 7 -1.04 -5.14 9.21
N TYR A 8 -0.94 -5.57 7.95
CA TYR A 8 -1.66 -4.98 6.84
C TYR A 8 -2.49 -6.06 6.18
N GLU A 9 -3.72 -5.73 5.83
CA GLU A 9 -4.52 -6.57 4.95
C GLU A 9 -4.63 -5.87 3.59
N MET A 10 -4.34 -6.62 2.54
CA MET A 10 -4.51 -6.18 1.16
C MET A 10 -5.30 -7.23 0.40
N ALA A 11 -6.39 -6.79 -0.22
CA ALA A 11 -7.16 -7.56 -1.17
C ALA A 11 -6.94 -6.99 -2.58
N VAL A 12 -6.68 -7.88 -3.54
CA VAL A 12 -6.65 -7.50 -4.96
C VAL A 12 -7.97 -7.94 -5.59
N ASN A 13 -8.77 -6.97 -6.00
CA ASN A 13 -10.05 -7.21 -6.67
C ASN A 13 -9.92 -6.94 -8.17
N GLU A 14 -10.55 -7.79 -8.99
CA GLU A 14 -10.69 -7.58 -10.43
C GLU A 14 -12.17 -7.36 -10.76
N ASN A 15 -12.48 -6.33 -11.54
CA ASN A 15 -13.85 -6.11 -12.02
C ASN A 15 -14.10 -6.88 -13.33
N GLU A 16 -15.38 -7.06 -13.72
CA GLU A 16 -15.75 -7.73 -14.98
C GLU A 16 -15.20 -7.04 -16.24
N ALA A 17 -14.88 -5.74 -16.15
CA ALA A 17 -14.21 -5.00 -17.20
C ALA A 17 -12.69 -5.28 -17.24
N GLY A 18 -12.16 -6.18 -16.41
CA GLY A 18 -10.75 -6.58 -16.30
C GLY A 18 -9.85 -5.56 -15.59
N GLY A 19 -10.40 -4.56 -14.91
CA GLY A 19 -9.68 -3.57 -14.10
C GLY A 19 -9.33 -4.16 -12.74
N LYS A 20 -8.05 -4.11 -12.37
CA LYS A 20 -7.55 -4.61 -11.09
C LYS A 20 -7.42 -3.46 -10.09
N PHE A 21 -7.73 -3.70 -8.83
CA PHE A 21 -7.62 -2.72 -7.74
C PHE A 21 -7.00 -3.39 -6.52
N ALA A 22 -5.99 -2.75 -5.94
CA ALA A 22 -5.48 -3.09 -4.62
C ALA A 22 -6.22 -2.24 -3.60
N ILE A 23 -6.91 -2.89 -2.68
CA ILE A 23 -7.61 -2.24 -1.57
C ILE A 23 -7.04 -2.84 -0.30
N GLY A 24 -6.66 -2.00 0.64
CA GLY A 24 -6.13 -2.49 1.90
C GLY A 24 -6.23 -1.48 3.01
N PHE A 25 -5.85 -1.94 4.19
CA PHE A 25 -5.77 -1.11 5.38
C PHE A 25 -4.57 -1.51 6.23
N VAL A 26 -3.97 -0.52 6.88
CA VAL A 26 -2.80 -0.68 7.73
C VAL A 26 -3.21 -0.51 9.19
N LEU A 27 -3.07 -1.57 9.99
CA LEU A 27 -3.44 -1.63 11.42
C LEU A 27 -2.30 -1.19 12.34
N GLN A 28 -1.56 -0.16 11.95
CA GLN A 28 -0.42 0.33 12.72
C GLN A 28 -0.48 1.84 12.88
N GLU A 29 -0.25 2.32 14.10
CA GLU A 29 0.00 3.73 14.35
C GLU A 29 1.49 4.06 14.19
N PRO A 30 1.85 5.15 13.46
CA PRO A 30 0.96 6.08 12.77
C PRO A 30 0.43 5.49 11.44
N SER A 31 -0.89 5.44 11.32
CA SER A 31 -1.60 4.90 10.15
C SER A 31 -1.75 5.93 9.04
N ALA A 32 -1.76 7.22 9.41
CA ALA A 32 -1.93 8.37 8.53
C ALA A 32 -0.67 8.72 7.74
N ASN A 33 -0.84 9.16 6.49
CA ASN A 33 0.24 9.64 5.62
C ASN A 33 1.34 8.59 5.37
N GLN A 34 1.02 7.29 5.47
CA GLN A 34 1.97 6.26 5.06
C GLN A 34 1.96 6.16 3.55
N GLN A 35 3.14 6.15 2.97
CA GLN A 35 3.30 6.04 1.53
C GLN A 35 3.11 4.58 1.13
N VAL A 36 2.08 4.32 0.32
CA VAL A 36 1.80 3.00 -0.23
C VAL A 36 2.37 2.95 -1.63
N ILE A 37 3.32 2.06 -1.87
CA ILE A 37 3.99 1.88 -3.15
C ILE A 37 3.68 0.48 -3.64
N ILE A 38 3.20 0.38 -4.87
CA ILE A 38 2.96 -0.87 -5.56
C ILE A 38 4.01 -1.01 -6.65
N LYS A 39 4.76 -2.10 -6.59
CA LYS A 39 5.77 -2.46 -7.57
C LYS A 39 5.32 -3.69 -8.37
N ASP A 40 5.79 -3.81 -9.60
CA ASP A 40 5.68 -5.04 -10.38
C ASP A 40 6.78 -6.05 -10.01
N GLU A 41 6.77 -7.21 -10.68
CA GLU A 41 7.80 -8.26 -10.60
C GLU A 41 9.24 -7.77 -10.88
N ASN A 42 9.39 -6.65 -11.60
CA ASN A 42 10.69 -6.04 -11.92
C ASN A 42 11.09 -4.96 -10.91
N ASN A 43 10.42 -4.88 -9.76
CA ASN A 43 10.57 -3.81 -8.77
C ASN A 43 10.29 -2.39 -9.32
N ARG A 44 9.59 -2.26 -10.45
CA ARG A 44 9.19 -0.96 -10.99
C ARG A 44 7.93 -0.49 -10.32
N VAL A 45 7.92 0.77 -9.88
CA VAL A 45 6.72 1.39 -9.30
C VAL A 45 5.66 1.49 -10.39
N VAL A 46 4.60 0.70 -10.25
CA VAL A 46 3.44 0.73 -11.15
C VAL A 46 2.35 1.64 -10.63
N GLN A 47 2.24 1.76 -9.30
CA GLN A 47 1.34 2.70 -8.68
C GLN A 47 1.82 3.12 -7.30
N HIS A 48 1.42 4.31 -6.86
CA HIS A 48 1.64 4.74 -5.49
C HIS A 48 0.49 5.60 -4.98
N GLY A 49 0.35 5.69 -3.66
CA GLY A 49 -0.55 6.61 -2.99
C GLY A 49 -0.17 6.78 -1.53
N ALA A 50 -1.11 7.32 -0.76
CA ALA A 50 -0.97 7.48 0.67
C ALA A 50 -2.17 6.86 1.37
N THR A 51 -1.95 6.36 2.58
CA THR A 51 -3.03 5.97 3.48
C THR A 51 -3.73 7.20 4.04
N ASP A 52 -5.04 7.06 4.29
CA ASP A 52 -5.81 8.05 5.03
C ASP A 52 -5.51 8.02 6.55
N GLU A 53 -6.19 8.87 7.33
CA GLU A 53 -6.03 8.95 8.79
C GLU A 53 -6.28 7.61 9.50
N PHE A 54 -7.07 6.73 8.89
CA PHE A 54 -7.43 5.41 9.41
C PHE A 54 -6.55 4.28 8.85
N GLY A 55 -5.59 4.58 7.98
CA GLY A 55 -4.72 3.57 7.36
C GLY A 55 -5.29 2.92 6.11
N TYR A 56 -6.44 3.35 5.61
CA TYR A 56 -7.04 2.83 4.39
C TYR A 56 -6.37 3.37 3.14
N PHE A 57 -6.23 2.50 2.13
CA PHE A 57 -5.77 2.88 0.80
C PHE A 57 -6.53 2.10 -0.28
N GLN A 58 -6.77 2.76 -1.41
CA GLN A 58 -7.33 2.15 -2.61
C GLN A 58 -6.53 2.63 -3.82
N LEU A 59 -5.92 1.68 -4.53
CA LEU A 59 -5.06 1.94 -5.68
C LEU A 59 -5.52 1.12 -6.88
N ALA A 60 -5.79 1.79 -7.99
CA ALA A 60 -6.04 1.11 -9.26
C ALA A 60 -4.75 0.52 -9.80
N LEU A 61 -4.76 -0.79 -10.08
CA LEU A 61 -3.64 -1.52 -10.64
C LEU A 61 -3.73 -1.55 -12.17
N PRO A 62 -2.58 -1.50 -12.87
CA PRO A 62 -2.58 -1.70 -14.32
C PRO A 62 -2.97 -3.16 -14.65
N LYS A 63 -3.80 -3.33 -15.69
CA LYS A 63 -4.24 -4.67 -16.16
C LYS A 63 -3.09 -5.61 -16.54
N THR A 64 -1.95 -5.04 -16.94
CA THR A 64 -0.78 -5.76 -17.43
C THR A 64 0.03 -6.44 -16.34
N VAL A 65 -0.23 -6.14 -15.06
CA VAL A 65 0.57 -6.66 -13.96
C VAL A 65 -0.06 -7.95 -13.42
N LYS A 66 0.73 -9.03 -13.39
CA LYS A 66 0.33 -10.33 -12.84
C LYS A 66 0.63 -10.44 -11.36
N GLU A 67 1.80 -9.95 -10.96
CA GLU A 67 2.29 -9.99 -9.58
C GLU A 67 2.67 -8.59 -9.14
N VAL A 68 2.25 -8.22 -7.94
CA VAL A 68 2.53 -6.92 -7.35
C VAL A 68 3.12 -7.07 -5.96
N THR A 69 4.12 -6.27 -5.66
CA THR A 69 4.66 -6.12 -4.32
C THR A 69 4.13 -4.83 -3.71
N LEU A 70 3.51 -4.94 -2.54
CA LEU A 70 3.10 -3.79 -1.73
C LEU A 70 4.25 -3.42 -0.79
N GLU A 71 4.65 -2.16 -0.82
CA GLU A 71 5.63 -1.59 0.09
C GLU A 71 5.00 -0.38 0.77
N ILE A 72 4.82 -0.46 2.09
CA ILE A 72 4.32 0.64 2.90
C ILE A 72 5.53 1.28 3.58
N ARG A 73 5.71 2.58 3.37
CA ARG A 73 6.73 3.38 4.03
C ARG A 73 6.05 4.38 4.95
N SER A 74 6.33 4.30 6.24
CA SER A 74 5.97 5.39 7.14
C SER A 74 6.84 6.59 6.79
N LEU A 75 6.20 7.72 6.45
CA LEU A 75 6.88 9.01 6.48
C LEU A 75 7.06 9.34 7.95
N GLN A 76 8.10 8.77 8.59
CA GLN A 76 8.54 9.26 9.88
C GLN A 76 8.89 10.73 9.66
N GLN A 77 8.00 11.63 10.08
CA GLN A 77 8.32 13.04 10.17
C GLN A 77 9.58 13.11 11.02
N SER A 78 10.70 13.41 10.36
CA SER A 78 11.92 13.75 11.06
C SER A 78 11.61 15.01 11.84
N ALA A 79 11.28 14.85 13.12
CA ALA A 79 11.26 15.94 14.07
C ALA A 79 12.70 16.45 14.16
N ILE A 80 12.98 17.50 13.39
CA ILE A 80 14.14 18.35 13.65
C ILE A 80 13.74 19.14 14.90
N VAL A 81 14.32 18.79 16.04
CA VAL A 81 14.25 19.56 17.30
C VAL A 81 15.55 20.31 17.46
#